data_AF-A0A9W5J7S6-F1
#
_entry.id   AF-A0A9W5J7S6-F1
#
_cell.length_a   1.000
_cell.length_b   1.000
_cell.length_c   1.000
_cell.angle_alpha   90.00
_cell.angle_beta   90.00
_cell.angle_gamma   90.00
#
_symmetry.space_group_name_H-M   'P 1'
#
loop_
_entity.id
_entity.type
_entity.pdbx_description
1 polymer ?
#
loop_
_entity_poly.entity_id
_entity_poly.type
_entity_poly.pdbx_seq_one_letter_code
_entity_poly.pdbx_strand_id
1 'polypeptide(L)'
;MKIALVLPEARQASALSEIGHFIACSEMAPEHIEAWLLPESEFSEPLLEGLYTHFVSAPVDMLLFPSGWQGAELATRLAHRLQGEAWSAINDADFARQVVRKNAYGGALVAELQLHNKPWCLSVAAAPGAKPWQPEIEYVPIPVAAQKPAWLLESRAIADEAESGLADARLVLAVGRGVGSPQAMAQVEEIACCLGMETGASREAVMHAWCSMDKLLGISGTQVAADVCIAAGVSGAPAFISGIAHSRFIVAINNDPQAAIFRHADVGIVDDLLPVLTELQTCVREDI
;
A
#
# COMPACT_ATOMS: atom_id res chain seq x y z
N MET A 1 1.36 -25.92 17.95
CA MET A 1 1.18 -24.45 18.00
C MET A 1 -0.26 -24.15 17.64
N LYS A 2 -1.02 -23.50 18.53
CA LYS A 2 -2.41 -23.12 18.24
C LYS A 2 -2.42 -21.77 17.51
N ILE A 3 -3.05 -21.70 16.34
CA ILE A 3 -3.06 -20.50 15.49
C ILE A 3 -4.49 -20.03 15.29
N ALA A 4 -4.74 -18.73 15.48
CA ALA A 4 -5.97 -18.09 15.03
C ALA A 4 -5.71 -17.25 13.77
N LEU A 5 -6.55 -17.39 12.75
CA LEU A 5 -6.59 -16.51 11.59
C LEU A 5 -7.64 -15.43 11.85
N VAL A 6 -7.24 -14.16 11.91
CA VAL A 6 -8.16 -13.05 12.18
C VAL A 6 -8.65 -12.47 10.87
N LEU A 7 -9.89 -12.78 10.49
CA LEU A 7 -10.43 -12.53 9.16
C LEU A 7 -11.56 -11.49 9.19
N PRO A 8 -11.48 -10.39 8.43
CA PRO A 8 -12.62 -9.51 8.21
C PRO A 8 -13.70 -10.22 7.38
N GLU A 9 -14.96 -10.16 7.80
CA GLU A 9 -16.10 -10.80 7.10
C GLU A 9 -16.20 -10.35 5.64
N ALA A 10 -16.06 -9.05 5.38
CA ALA A 10 -16.19 -8.47 4.05
C ALA A 10 -15.12 -8.91 3.04
N ARG A 11 -13.95 -9.34 3.52
CA ARG A 11 -12.80 -9.72 2.69
C ARG A 11 -12.24 -11.09 3.07
N GLN A 12 -13.10 -11.98 3.56
CA GLN A 12 -12.71 -13.28 4.10
C GLN A 12 -11.91 -14.11 3.09
N ALA A 13 -12.36 -14.21 1.85
CA ALA A 13 -11.73 -15.05 0.83
C ALA A 13 -10.33 -14.53 0.40
N SER A 14 -10.18 -13.22 0.23
CA SER A 14 -8.87 -12.63 -0.11
C SER A 14 -7.92 -12.68 1.08
N ALA A 15 -8.40 -12.38 2.29
CA ALA A 15 -7.63 -12.49 3.53
C ALA A 15 -7.09 -13.93 3.75
N LEU A 16 -7.93 -14.94 3.52
CA LEU A 16 -7.52 -16.34 3.56
C LEU A 16 -6.44 -16.64 2.51
N SER A 17 -6.59 -16.14 1.29
CA SER A 17 -5.61 -16.39 0.22
C SER A 17 -4.24 -15.76 0.54
N GLU A 18 -4.21 -14.55 1.10
CA GLU A 18 -2.98 -13.89 1.56
C GLU A 18 -2.30 -14.67 2.70
N ILE A 19 -3.06 -15.07 3.71
CA ILE A 19 -2.55 -15.86 4.84
C ILE A 19 -2.09 -17.24 4.38
N GLY A 20 -2.83 -17.88 3.47
CA GLY A 20 -2.47 -19.16 2.87
C GLY A 20 -1.18 -19.09 2.07
N HIS A 21 -0.96 -17.98 1.35
CA HIS A 21 0.31 -17.71 0.69
C HIS A 21 1.46 -17.62 1.70
N PHE A 22 1.28 -16.89 2.80
CA PHE A 22 2.28 -16.81 3.87
C PHE A 22 2.58 -18.19 4.51
N ILE A 23 1.55 -18.98 4.80
CA ILE A 23 1.67 -20.34 5.36
C ILE A 23 2.49 -21.23 4.41
N ALA A 24 2.23 -21.16 3.10
CA ALA A 24 2.97 -21.90 2.10
C ALA A 24 4.44 -21.44 2.00
N CYS A 25 4.70 -20.13 1.98
CA CYS A 25 6.05 -19.56 1.94
C CYS A 25 6.87 -19.88 3.21
N SER A 26 6.18 -20.10 4.33
CA SER A 26 6.79 -20.45 5.62
C SER A 26 6.86 -21.97 5.85
N GLU A 27 6.49 -22.78 4.85
CA GLU A 27 6.43 -24.25 4.91
C GLU A 27 5.70 -24.78 6.16
N MET A 28 4.66 -24.07 6.57
CA MET A 28 3.91 -24.41 7.78
C MET A 28 2.89 -25.50 7.51
N ALA A 29 2.81 -26.48 8.41
CA ALA A 29 1.73 -27.46 8.48
C ALA A 29 1.07 -27.38 9.86
N PRO A 30 0.17 -26.40 10.10
CA PRO A 30 -0.36 -26.20 11.42
C PRO A 30 -1.43 -27.25 11.75
N GLU A 31 -1.27 -27.89 12.90
CA GLU A 31 -2.19 -28.93 13.36
C GLU A 31 -3.50 -28.38 13.94
N HIS A 32 -3.48 -27.14 14.45
CA HIS A 32 -4.62 -26.51 15.12
C HIS A 32 -4.80 -25.08 14.61
N ILE A 33 -5.73 -24.91 13.66
CA ILE A 33 -6.09 -23.62 13.07
C ILE A 33 -7.58 -23.37 13.32
N GLU A 34 -7.90 -22.18 13.81
CA GLU A 34 -9.26 -21.65 13.87
C GLU A 34 -9.30 -20.27 13.17
N ALA A 35 -10.44 -19.88 12.63
CA ALA A 35 -10.65 -18.57 12.03
C ALA A 35 -11.56 -17.73 12.90
N TRP A 36 -11.08 -16.58 13.34
CA TRP A 36 -11.83 -15.59 14.09
C TRP A 36 -12.40 -14.56 13.13
N LEU A 37 -13.73 -14.57 12.97
CA LEU A 37 -14.42 -13.67 12.05
C LEU A 37 -14.71 -12.34 12.74
N LEU A 38 -14.24 -11.26 12.14
CA LEU A 38 -14.48 -9.89 12.57
C LEU A 38 -15.56 -9.24 11.70
N PRO A 39 -16.62 -8.67 12.30
CA PRO A 39 -17.58 -7.89 11.55
C PRO A 39 -16.94 -6.61 11.00
N GLU A 40 -17.58 -6.01 10.00
CA GLU A 40 -17.19 -4.68 9.55
C GLU A 40 -17.34 -3.66 10.69
N SER A 41 -16.29 -2.85 10.87
CA SER A 41 -16.32 -1.73 11.79
C SER A 41 -15.46 -0.61 11.24
N GLU A 42 -15.98 0.62 11.35
CA GLU A 42 -15.22 1.84 11.07
C GLU A 42 -14.10 2.05 12.11
N PHE A 43 -14.22 1.45 13.29
CA PHE A 43 -13.33 1.69 14.41
C PHE A 43 -12.59 0.42 14.83
N SER A 44 -11.28 0.53 15.01
CA SER A 44 -10.45 -0.60 15.46
C SER A 44 -10.65 -0.93 16.95
N GLU A 45 -11.10 0.03 17.77
CA GLU A 45 -11.23 -0.15 19.22
C GLU A 45 -12.25 -1.24 19.63
N PRO A 46 -13.49 -1.28 19.11
CA PRO A 46 -14.43 -2.34 19.45
C PRO A 46 -13.96 -3.72 18.94
N LEU A 47 -13.29 -3.77 17.79
CA LEU A 47 -12.67 -4.99 17.28
C LEU A 47 -11.61 -5.52 18.25
N LEU A 48 -10.76 -4.62 18.77
CA LEU A 48 -9.73 -4.97 19.76
C LEU A 48 -10.30 -5.47 21.08
N GLU A 49 -11.40 -4.87 21.57
CA GLU A 49 -12.09 -5.36 22.78
C GLU A 49 -12.66 -6.77 22.57
N GLY A 50 -13.29 -7.02 21.41
CA GLY A 50 -13.81 -8.34 21.05
C GLY A 50 -12.70 -9.38 20.96
N LEU A 51 -11.62 -9.07 20.24
CA LEU A 51 -10.45 -9.94 20.09
C LEU A 51 -9.78 -10.23 21.43
N TYR A 52 -9.58 -9.21 22.27
CA TYR A 52 -8.96 -9.38 23.58
C TYR A 52 -9.82 -10.28 24.48
N THR A 53 -11.13 -10.00 24.56
CA THR A 53 -12.08 -10.80 25.35
C THR A 53 -12.08 -12.26 24.91
N HIS A 54 -12.12 -12.50 23.60
CA HIS A 54 -12.09 -13.85 23.05
C HIS A 54 -10.73 -14.54 23.28
N PHE A 55 -9.62 -13.84 23.09
CA PHE A 55 -8.29 -14.39 23.37
C PHE A 55 -8.14 -14.83 24.83
N VAL A 56 -8.67 -14.03 25.78
CA VAL A 56 -8.61 -14.37 27.22
C VAL A 56 -9.38 -15.65 27.53
N SER A 57 -10.50 -15.93 26.84
CA SER A 57 -11.28 -17.15 27.04
C SER A 57 -10.72 -18.36 26.27
N ALA A 58 -10.07 -18.13 25.13
CA ALA A 58 -9.53 -19.16 24.24
C ALA A 58 -8.13 -18.78 23.72
N PRO A 59 -7.09 -18.83 24.56
CA PRO A 59 -5.75 -18.35 24.17
C PRO A 59 -5.14 -19.19 23.06
N VAL A 60 -4.36 -18.52 22.20
CA VAL A 60 -3.60 -19.12 21.10
C VAL A 60 -2.13 -18.70 21.18
N ASP A 61 -1.24 -19.45 20.54
CA ASP A 61 0.18 -19.10 20.49
C ASP A 61 0.46 -17.96 19.50
N MET A 62 -0.34 -17.88 18.44
CA MET A 62 -0.15 -16.97 17.32
C MET A 62 -1.48 -16.54 16.71
N LEU A 63 -1.56 -15.27 16.35
CA LEU A 63 -2.64 -14.68 15.59
C LEU A 63 -2.08 -14.17 14.26
N LEU A 64 -2.65 -14.61 13.15
CA LEU A 64 -2.31 -14.13 11.81
C LEU A 64 -3.40 -13.19 11.31
N PHE A 65 -3.00 -11.98 10.94
CA PHE A 65 -3.84 -10.94 10.38
C PHE A 65 -3.55 -10.77 8.89
N PRO A 66 -4.55 -10.47 8.04
CA PRO A 66 -4.31 -10.19 6.63
C PRO A 66 -3.48 -8.92 6.44
N SER A 67 -3.08 -8.68 5.20
CA SER A 67 -2.34 -7.48 4.85
C SER A 67 -3.20 -6.21 4.95
N GLY A 68 -2.54 -5.06 4.85
CA GLY A 68 -3.17 -3.75 4.91
C GLY A 68 -3.17 -3.12 6.30
N TRP A 69 -3.66 -1.88 6.35
CA TRP A 69 -3.54 -1.02 7.52
C TRP A 69 -4.30 -1.59 8.74
N GLN A 70 -5.53 -2.07 8.54
CA GLN A 70 -6.36 -2.57 9.63
C GLN A 70 -5.75 -3.83 10.27
N GLY A 71 -5.26 -4.78 9.46
CA GLY A 71 -4.60 -5.98 9.97
C GLY A 71 -3.33 -5.65 10.77
N ALA A 72 -2.50 -4.74 10.26
CA ALA A 72 -1.30 -4.28 10.95
C ALA A 72 -1.61 -3.52 12.26
N GLU A 73 -2.63 -2.66 12.24
CA GLU A 73 -3.09 -1.91 13.41
C GLU A 73 -3.59 -2.85 14.50
N LEU A 74 -4.50 -3.77 14.15
CA LEU A 74 -5.08 -4.74 15.08
C LEU A 74 -4.00 -5.65 15.69
N ALA A 75 -3.10 -6.20 14.85
CA ALA A 75 -2.01 -7.05 15.32
C ALA A 75 -1.14 -6.33 16.36
N THR A 76 -0.71 -5.11 16.05
CA THR A 76 0.18 -4.31 16.90
C THR A 76 -0.48 -3.95 18.23
N ARG A 77 -1.70 -3.41 18.17
CA ARG A 77 -2.42 -2.94 19.35
C ARG A 77 -2.86 -4.11 20.24
N LEU A 78 -3.25 -5.24 19.64
CA LEU A 78 -3.60 -6.44 20.39
C LEU A 78 -2.37 -7.05 21.07
N ALA A 79 -1.24 -7.20 20.38
CA ALA A 79 -0.01 -7.71 21.00
C ALA A 79 0.37 -6.90 22.24
N HIS A 80 0.31 -5.57 22.17
CA HIS A 80 0.58 -4.72 23.31
C HIS A 80 -0.33 -5.02 24.51
N ARG A 81 -1.65 -5.15 24.28
CA ARG A 81 -2.62 -5.50 25.34
C ARG A 81 -2.36 -6.88 25.94
N LEU A 82 -1.92 -7.82 25.12
CA LEU A 82 -1.63 -9.20 25.52
C LEU A 82 -0.21 -9.38 26.08
N GLN A 83 0.59 -8.32 26.16
CA GLN A 83 2.03 -8.39 26.48
C GLN A 83 2.80 -9.38 25.57
N GLY A 84 2.32 -9.56 24.35
CA GLY A 84 2.94 -10.37 23.30
C GLY A 84 3.85 -9.57 22.39
N GLU A 85 4.09 -10.10 21.19
CA GLU A 85 4.96 -9.49 20.20
C GLU A 85 4.23 -9.32 18.87
N ALA A 86 4.49 -8.22 18.16
CA ALA A 86 3.89 -7.95 16.87
C ALA A 86 4.92 -7.61 15.81
N TRP A 87 4.68 -8.15 14.61
CA TRP A 87 5.37 -7.77 13.38
C TRP A 87 4.37 -7.65 12.25
N SER A 88 4.49 -6.58 11.47
CA SER A 88 3.55 -6.29 10.39
C SER A 88 4.19 -6.47 9.02
N ALA A 89 3.36 -6.84 8.04
CA ALA A 89 3.75 -7.08 6.66
C ALA A 89 4.91 -8.10 6.52
N ILE A 90 4.79 -9.25 7.19
CA ILE A 90 5.78 -10.34 7.09
C ILE A 90 5.60 -11.16 5.81
N ASN A 91 6.69 -11.47 5.14
CA ASN A 91 6.71 -12.23 3.88
C ASN A 91 6.73 -13.73 4.13
N ASP A 92 7.54 -14.17 5.09
CA ASP A 92 7.71 -15.57 5.47
C ASP A 92 8.23 -15.68 6.92
N ALA A 93 8.30 -16.89 7.44
CA ALA A 93 8.83 -17.20 8.75
C ALA A 93 9.52 -18.56 8.79
N ASP A 94 10.46 -18.71 9.73
CA ASP A 94 11.01 -19.99 10.17
C ASP A 94 10.75 -20.09 11.68
N PHE A 95 9.64 -20.75 12.03
CA PHE A 95 9.21 -20.90 13.42
C PHE A 95 10.06 -21.90 14.21
N ALA A 96 10.85 -22.76 13.56
CA ALA A 96 11.82 -23.61 14.24
C ALA A 96 12.97 -22.77 14.80
N ARG A 97 13.38 -21.72 14.07
CA ARG A 97 14.33 -20.69 14.51
C ARG A 97 13.66 -19.50 15.23
N GLN A 98 12.33 -19.48 15.29
CA GLN A 98 11.53 -18.36 15.79
C GLN A 98 11.89 -17.04 15.10
N VAL A 99 12.04 -17.03 13.77
CA VAL A 99 12.32 -15.81 13.01
C VAL A 99 11.21 -15.52 12.00
N VAL A 100 10.96 -14.23 11.76
CA VAL A 100 10.10 -13.75 10.67
C VAL A 100 10.93 -12.89 9.73
N ARG A 101 10.55 -12.85 8.45
CA ARG A 101 11.23 -12.04 7.44
C ARG A 101 10.26 -11.04 6.82
N LYS A 102 10.74 -9.83 6.57
CA LYS A 102 9.98 -8.81 5.86
C LYS A 102 10.85 -7.90 5.02
N ASN A 103 10.26 -7.36 3.96
CA ASN A 103 10.87 -6.26 3.22
C ASN A 103 11.09 -5.04 4.11
N ALA A 104 12.27 -4.43 3.97
CA ALA A 104 12.70 -3.21 4.64
C ALA A 104 13.27 -2.23 3.61
N TYR A 105 13.34 -0.94 3.97
CA TYR A 105 13.86 0.13 3.10
C TYR A 105 13.24 0.15 1.70
N GLY A 106 11.91 0.04 1.62
CA GLY A 106 11.19 0.04 0.34
C GLY A 106 11.44 -1.20 -0.52
N GLY A 107 11.82 -2.33 0.09
CA GLY A 107 12.09 -3.59 -0.62
C GLY A 107 13.56 -3.77 -1.03
N ALA A 108 14.43 -2.80 -0.75
CA ALA A 108 15.86 -2.91 -1.04
C ALA A 108 16.57 -3.96 -0.15
N LEU A 109 16.00 -4.27 1.01
CA LEU A 109 16.53 -5.25 1.95
C LEU A 109 15.42 -6.18 2.44
N VAL A 110 15.81 -7.40 2.82
CA VAL A 110 14.96 -8.31 3.60
C VAL A 110 15.52 -8.34 5.02
N ALA A 111 14.72 -7.91 5.99
CA ALA A 111 15.06 -7.98 7.40
C ALA A 111 14.64 -9.36 7.96
N GLU A 112 15.55 -10.03 8.66
CA GLU A 112 15.25 -11.20 9.50
C GLU A 112 15.14 -10.74 10.95
N LEU A 113 14.02 -11.07 11.60
CA LEU A 113 13.63 -10.56 12.91
C LEU A 113 13.36 -11.73 13.84
N GLN A 114 14.01 -11.73 15.00
CA GLN A 114 13.85 -12.76 16.02
C GLN A 114 12.58 -12.51 16.84
N LEU A 115 11.75 -13.54 16.97
CA LEU A 115 10.61 -13.59 17.87
C LEU A 115 11.04 -14.08 19.26
N HIS A 116 10.41 -13.54 20.29
CA HIS A 116 10.74 -13.79 21.70
C HIS A 116 9.48 -14.09 22.53
N ASN A 117 8.47 -13.22 22.47
CA ASN A 117 7.36 -13.25 23.43
C ASN A 117 6.04 -13.61 22.76
N LYS A 118 5.40 -14.69 23.23
CA LYS A 118 4.04 -15.08 22.83
C LYS A 118 2.98 -14.28 23.60
N PRO A 119 1.77 -14.10 23.05
CA PRO A 119 1.36 -14.54 21.72
C PRO A 119 2.01 -13.69 20.61
N TRP A 120 2.25 -14.31 19.45
CA TRP A 120 2.73 -13.60 18.28
C TRP A 120 1.54 -13.06 17.48
N CYS A 121 1.36 -11.75 17.39
CA CYS A 121 0.34 -11.13 16.57
C CYS A 121 1.00 -10.61 15.28
N LEU A 122 0.87 -11.36 14.19
CA LEU A 122 1.60 -11.10 12.96
C LEU A 122 0.64 -10.70 11.85
N SER A 123 0.89 -9.58 11.15
CA SER A 123 0.18 -9.29 9.90
C SER A 123 1.03 -9.66 8.70
N VAL A 124 0.43 -10.34 7.72
CA VAL A 124 1.15 -10.80 6.52
C VAL A 124 1.34 -9.67 5.51
N ALA A 125 2.38 -9.78 4.68
CA ALA A 125 2.59 -8.88 3.55
C ALA A 125 1.50 -9.09 2.49
N ALA A 126 1.18 -8.04 1.73
CA ALA A 126 0.27 -8.17 0.60
C ALA A 126 0.84 -9.15 -0.42
N ALA A 127 -0.02 -10.03 -0.94
CA ALA A 127 0.34 -11.03 -1.94
C ALA A 127 -0.61 -10.97 -3.15
N PRO A 128 -0.47 -9.96 -4.03
CA PRO A 128 -1.28 -9.85 -5.24
C PRO A 128 -1.16 -11.13 -6.08
N GLY A 129 -2.30 -11.70 -6.48
CA GLY A 129 -2.34 -12.96 -7.23
C GLY A 129 -2.11 -14.22 -6.40
N ALA A 130 -2.17 -14.14 -5.07
CA ALA A 130 -2.19 -15.31 -4.19
C ALA A 130 -3.29 -16.30 -4.65
N LYS A 131 -2.92 -17.59 -4.70
CA LYS A 131 -3.86 -18.63 -5.10
C LYS A 131 -4.97 -18.77 -4.04
N PRO A 132 -6.22 -19.00 -4.44
CA PRO A 132 -7.29 -19.29 -3.50
C PRO A 132 -6.90 -20.42 -2.55
N TRP A 133 -7.01 -20.15 -1.25
CA TRP A 133 -6.74 -21.12 -0.19
C TRP A 133 -7.99 -21.29 0.68
N GLN A 134 -8.54 -22.51 0.69
CA GLN A 134 -9.78 -22.86 1.39
C GLN A 134 -9.53 -24.09 2.27
N PRO A 135 -8.87 -23.93 3.43
CA PRO A 135 -8.66 -25.04 4.34
C PRO A 135 -9.97 -25.41 5.05
N GLU A 136 -10.07 -26.66 5.51
CA GLU A 136 -11.13 -27.05 6.46
C GLU A 136 -10.78 -26.46 7.84
N ILE A 137 -11.44 -25.37 8.23
CA ILE A 137 -11.21 -24.67 9.50
C ILE A 137 -12.54 -24.30 10.16
N GLU A 138 -12.54 -24.26 11.49
CA GLU A 138 -13.68 -23.77 12.27
C GLU A 138 -13.70 -22.24 12.23
N TYR A 139 -14.88 -21.68 11.92
CA TYR A 139 -15.12 -20.24 11.95
C TYR A 139 -15.83 -19.86 13.24
N VAL A 140 -15.20 -18.96 13.99
CA VAL A 140 -15.67 -18.44 15.27
C VAL A 140 -15.98 -16.95 15.10
N PRO A 141 -17.26 -16.54 15.05
CA PRO A 141 -17.64 -15.14 15.05
C PRO A 141 -17.23 -14.45 16.35
N ILE A 142 -16.49 -13.35 16.24
CA ILE A 142 -16.07 -12.56 17.41
C ILE A 142 -17.14 -11.51 17.71
N PRO A 143 -17.76 -11.54 18.90
CA PRO A 143 -18.71 -10.51 19.29
C PRO A 143 -18.02 -9.15 19.40
N VAL A 144 -18.53 -8.16 18.67
CA VAL A 144 -18.03 -6.79 18.67
C VAL A 144 -19.18 -5.84 18.97
N ALA A 145 -18.96 -4.93 19.92
CA ALA A 145 -19.94 -3.90 20.23
C ALA A 145 -20.00 -2.87 19.08
N ALA A 146 -21.19 -2.56 18.58
CA ALA A 146 -21.41 -1.51 17.59
C ALA A 146 -21.35 -0.10 18.23
N GLN A 147 -20.33 0.17 19.05
CA GLN A 147 -20.19 1.42 19.79
C GLN A 147 -18.96 2.20 19.33
N LYS A 148 -19.18 3.46 18.98
CA LYS A 148 -18.13 4.43 18.73
C LYS A 148 -17.32 4.68 20.01
N PRO A 149 -15.99 4.74 19.96
CA PRO A 149 -15.18 5.05 21.14
C PRO A 149 -15.57 6.41 21.74
N ALA A 150 -15.65 6.49 23.07
CA ALA A 150 -16.10 7.71 23.76
C ALA A 150 -15.20 8.95 23.51
N TRP A 151 -13.93 8.73 23.17
CA TRP A 151 -12.97 9.78 22.84
C TRP A 151 -13.11 10.29 21.39
N LEU A 152 -13.84 9.59 20.51
CA LEU A 152 -14.01 9.98 19.12
C LEU A 152 -15.22 10.91 19.00
N LEU A 153 -14.97 12.19 18.76
CA LEU A 153 -16.02 13.21 18.69
C LEU A 153 -16.81 13.15 17.38
N GLU A 154 -16.10 13.04 16.25
CA GLU A 154 -16.69 13.04 14.91
C GLU A 154 -15.93 12.06 14.01
N SER A 155 -16.64 11.41 13.10
CA SER A 155 -16.07 10.68 11.96
C SER A 155 -16.90 11.01 10.73
N ARG A 156 -16.23 11.26 9.61
CA ARG A 156 -16.89 11.56 8.35
C ARG A 156 -16.17 10.82 7.24
N ALA A 157 -16.89 9.93 6.57
CA ALA A 157 -16.48 9.45 5.26
C ALA A 157 -16.56 10.64 4.29
N ILE A 158 -15.41 11.07 3.79
CA ILE A 158 -15.33 11.96 2.65
C ILE A 158 -15.28 11.04 1.45
N ALA A 159 -16.29 11.10 0.57
CA ALA A 159 -16.22 10.37 -0.68
C ALA A 159 -14.98 10.87 -1.41
N ASP A 160 -14.12 9.95 -1.86
CA ASP A 160 -13.00 10.31 -2.73
C ASP A 160 -13.58 11.12 -3.90
N GLU A 161 -13.06 12.32 -4.10
CA GLU A 161 -13.24 13.03 -5.36
C GLU A 161 -12.71 12.05 -6.41
N ALA A 162 -13.63 11.43 -7.17
CA ALA A 162 -13.42 10.32 -8.11
C ALA A 162 -12.00 9.76 -8.12
N GLU A 163 -11.79 8.53 -7.59
CA GLU A 163 -10.53 7.79 -7.69
C GLU A 163 -9.84 8.15 -9.00
N SER A 164 -8.68 8.81 -8.90
CA SER A 164 -7.94 9.21 -10.09
C SER A 164 -7.78 7.96 -10.95
N GLY A 165 -8.07 8.06 -12.25
CA GLY A 165 -7.89 6.95 -13.20
C GLY A 165 -6.43 6.48 -13.30
N LEU A 166 -5.55 7.07 -12.50
CA LEU A 166 -4.11 6.90 -12.42
C LEU A 166 -3.70 5.44 -12.21
N ALA A 167 -4.41 4.68 -11.37
CA ALA A 167 -4.07 3.27 -11.10
C ALA A 167 -4.16 2.39 -12.36
N ASP A 168 -5.15 2.65 -13.21
CA ASP A 168 -5.39 1.92 -14.47
C ASP A 168 -4.88 2.66 -15.70
N ALA A 169 -4.21 3.80 -15.51
CA ALA A 169 -3.78 4.67 -16.59
C ALA A 169 -2.69 4.02 -17.45
N ARG A 170 -2.93 3.96 -18.76
CA ARG A 170 -1.94 3.51 -19.74
C ARG A 170 -0.92 4.58 -20.09
N LEU A 171 -1.31 5.85 -20.02
CA LEU A 171 -0.46 7.00 -20.30
C LEU A 171 -0.50 7.92 -19.08
N VAL A 172 0.67 8.20 -18.50
CA VAL A 172 0.79 9.00 -17.28
C VAL A 172 1.75 10.18 -17.50
N LEU A 173 1.29 11.39 -17.20
CA LEU A 173 2.15 12.57 -17.06
C LEU A 173 2.34 12.86 -15.56
N ALA A 174 3.50 12.48 -15.04
CA ALA A 174 3.87 12.65 -13.65
C ALA A 174 4.72 13.91 -13.45
N VAL A 175 4.31 14.79 -12.55
CA VAL A 175 5.03 16.04 -12.28
C VAL A 175 5.55 16.17 -10.86
N GLY A 176 6.67 16.87 -10.72
CA GLY A 176 7.34 17.07 -9.44
C GLY A 176 7.30 18.50 -8.94
N ARG A 177 8.18 18.80 -7.98
CA ARG A 177 8.38 20.17 -7.47
C ARG A 177 8.74 21.16 -8.59
N GLY A 178 9.34 20.68 -9.69
CA GLY A 178 9.72 21.51 -10.83
C GLY A 178 8.58 22.31 -11.46
N VAL A 179 7.31 21.94 -11.25
CA VAL A 179 6.16 22.71 -11.76
C VAL A 179 6.01 24.08 -11.09
N GLY A 180 6.45 24.22 -9.83
CA GLY A 180 6.63 25.51 -9.16
C GLY A 180 5.37 26.24 -8.66
N SER A 181 4.19 25.99 -9.21
CA SER A 181 2.95 26.67 -8.79
C SER A 181 1.66 25.92 -9.18
N PRO A 182 0.51 26.22 -8.53
CA PRO A 182 -0.80 25.70 -8.95
C PRO A 182 -1.19 26.13 -10.37
N GLN A 183 -0.80 27.33 -10.81
CA GLN A 183 -1.12 27.84 -12.15
C GLN A 183 -0.40 27.04 -13.24
N ALA A 184 0.89 26.76 -13.02
CA ALA A 184 1.65 25.89 -13.92
C ALA A 184 1.13 24.44 -13.87
N MET A 185 0.68 23.96 -12.71
CA MET A 185 0.03 22.66 -12.60
C MET A 185 -1.25 22.58 -13.44
N ALA A 186 -2.11 23.59 -13.40
CA ALA A 186 -3.32 23.65 -14.23
C ALA A 186 -2.96 23.59 -15.74
N GLN A 187 -1.91 24.30 -16.16
CA GLN A 187 -1.43 24.23 -17.54
C GLN A 187 -0.94 22.82 -17.92
N VAL A 188 -0.22 22.14 -17.02
CA VAL A 188 0.19 20.74 -17.20
C VAL A 188 -1.03 19.83 -17.35
N GLU A 189 -2.07 20.03 -16.55
CA GLU A 189 -3.31 19.23 -16.61
C GLU A 189 -4.05 19.43 -17.94
N GLU A 190 -4.09 20.65 -18.46
CA GLU A 190 -4.64 20.94 -19.80
C GLU A 190 -3.85 20.23 -20.90
N ILE A 191 -2.52 20.24 -20.82
CA ILE A 191 -1.64 19.53 -21.76
C ILE A 191 -1.87 18.02 -21.67
N ALA A 192 -1.90 17.46 -20.45
CA ALA A 192 -2.14 16.04 -20.21
C ALA A 192 -3.47 15.58 -20.81
N CYS A 193 -4.53 16.37 -20.58
CA CYS A 193 -5.86 16.13 -21.13
C CYS A 193 -5.83 16.07 -22.66
N CYS A 194 -5.12 17.00 -23.31
CA CYS A 194 -4.96 17.02 -24.77
C CYS A 194 -4.18 15.82 -25.29
N LEU A 195 -3.23 15.31 -24.51
CA LEU A 195 -2.44 14.12 -24.84
C LEU A 195 -3.13 12.81 -24.45
N GLY A 196 -4.32 12.85 -23.83
CA GLY A 196 -5.03 11.67 -23.34
C GLY A 196 -4.28 10.97 -22.20
N MET A 197 -3.55 11.72 -21.38
CA MET A 197 -2.75 11.21 -20.26
C MET A 197 -3.41 11.55 -18.93
N GLU A 198 -3.35 10.60 -18.00
CA GLU A 198 -3.70 10.87 -16.60
C GLU A 198 -2.54 11.59 -15.89
N THR A 199 -2.88 12.48 -14.96
CA THR A 199 -1.87 13.27 -14.24
C THR A 199 -1.54 12.66 -12.89
N GLY A 200 -0.25 12.46 -12.64
CA GLY A 200 0.28 12.08 -11.33
C GLY A 200 1.23 13.13 -10.79
N ALA A 201 1.51 13.09 -9.50
CA ALA A 201 2.31 14.11 -8.84
C ALA A 201 3.22 13.53 -7.76
N SER A 202 4.39 14.16 -7.58
CA SER A 202 5.26 13.85 -6.46
C SER A 202 4.68 14.37 -5.14
N ARG A 203 5.14 13.79 -4.03
CA ARG A 203 4.76 14.25 -2.69
C ARG A 203 5.00 15.74 -2.47
N GLU A 204 6.08 16.31 -3.00
CA GLU A 204 6.34 17.74 -2.86
C GLU A 204 5.24 18.58 -3.53
N ALA A 205 4.83 18.25 -4.75
CA ALA A 205 3.79 18.99 -5.47
C ALA A 205 2.42 18.96 -4.75
N VAL A 206 2.05 17.79 -4.24
CA VAL A 206 0.81 17.62 -3.47
C VAL A 206 0.88 18.33 -2.12
N MET A 207 2.01 18.24 -1.40
CA MET A 207 2.18 18.91 -0.11
C MET A 207 2.24 20.44 -0.22
N HIS A 208 2.62 20.97 -1.38
CA HIS A 208 2.48 22.38 -1.71
C HIS A 208 1.06 22.78 -2.14
N ALA A 209 0.11 21.84 -2.13
CA ALA A 209 -1.28 22.02 -2.56
C ALA A 209 -1.40 22.54 -4.01
N TRP A 210 -0.50 22.11 -4.89
CA TRP A 210 -0.59 22.42 -6.32
C TRP A 210 -1.55 21.48 -7.05
N CYS A 211 -1.74 20.27 -6.49
CA CYS A 211 -2.70 19.27 -6.93
C CYS A 211 -3.19 18.46 -5.73
N SER A 212 -4.23 17.65 -5.93
CA SER A 212 -4.86 16.87 -4.88
C SER A 212 -4.08 15.58 -4.53
N MET A 213 -4.36 15.03 -3.34
CA MET A 213 -3.68 13.85 -2.77
C MET A 213 -3.92 12.56 -3.56
N ASP A 214 -5.05 12.45 -4.26
CA ASP A 214 -5.39 11.34 -5.15
C ASP A 214 -4.43 11.21 -6.35
N LYS A 215 -3.69 12.27 -6.69
CA LYS A 215 -2.66 12.25 -7.73
C LYS A 215 -1.29 11.81 -7.22
N LEU A 216 -1.14 11.55 -5.92
CA LEU A 216 0.16 11.22 -5.32
C LEU A 216 0.70 9.90 -5.88
N LEU A 217 1.89 9.94 -6.47
CA LEU A 217 2.65 8.76 -6.91
C LEU A 217 3.75 8.40 -5.90
N GLY A 218 3.91 7.10 -5.64
CA GLY A 218 5.02 6.55 -4.85
C GLY A 218 4.60 5.56 -3.77
N ILE A 219 5.53 5.21 -2.86
CA ILE A 219 5.29 4.23 -1.76
C ILE A 219 4.05 4.58 -0.92
N SER A 220 3.79 5.88 -0.75
CA SER A 220 2.66 6.40 0.05
C SER A 220 1.44 6.80 -0.78
N GLY A 221 1.46 6.55 -2.09
CA GLY A 221 0.39 6.91 -3.01
C GLY A 221 0.13 5.79 -4.01
N THR A 222 -0.35 6.15 -5.19
CA THR A 222 -0.64 5.21 -6.28
C THR A 222 0.66 4.70 -6.90
N GLN A 223 0.71 3.41 -7.19
CA GLN A 223 1.72 2.77 -8.02
C GLN A 223 1.11 2.45 -9.38
N VAL A 224 1.77 2.83 -10.45
CA VAL A 224 1.27 2.69 -11.83
C VAL A 224 2.16 1.76 -12.65
N ALA A 225 1.54 1.06 -13.60
CA ALA A 225 2.19 0.21 -14.58
C ALA A 225 1.83 0.69 -16.00
N ALA A 226 2.08 1.98 -16.27
CA ALA A 226 1.71 2.64 -17.51
C ALA A 226 2.48 2.08 -18.72
N ASP A 227 1.89 2.12 -19.91
CA ASP A 227 2.61 1.86 -21.16
C ASP A 227 3.65 2.96 -21.42
N VAL A 228 3.29 4.23 -21.15
CA VAL A 228 4.20 5.38 -21.22
C VAL A 228 4.02 6.27 -19.98
N CYS A 229 5.12 6.59 -19.32
CA CYS A 229 5.17 7.53 -18.19
C CYS A 229 6.14 8.68 -18.51
N ILE A 230 5.63 9.91 -18.59
CA ILE A 230 6.46 11.12 -18.69
C ILE A 230 6.63 11.69 -17.28
N ALA A 231 7.86 11.68 -16.76
CA ALA A 231 8.23 12.26 -15.47
C ALA A 231 8.88 13.64 -15.68
N ALA A 232 8.13 14.72 -15.48
CA ALA A 232 8.56 16.08 -15.77
C ALA A 232 8.77 16.92 -14.50
N GLY A 233 9.95 17.53 -14.37
CA GLY A 233 10.30 18.33 -13.19
C GLY A 233 10.41 17.52 -11.89
N VAL A 234 10.74 16.22 -11.98
CA VAL A 234 10.91 15.31 -10.83
C VAL A 234 12.39 14.98 -10.62
N SER A 235 12.86 14.95 -9.36
CA SER A 235 14.26 14.67 -9.01
C SER A 235 14.65 13.20 -9.07
N GLY A 236 13.69 12.27 -8.95
CA GLY A 236 13.93 10.82 -8.92
C GLY A 236 14.17 10.24 -7.53
N ALA A 237 13.54 10.79 -6.49
CA ALA A 237 13.61 10.21 -5.15
C ALA A 237 13.08 8.75 -5.13
N PRO A 238 13.72 7.81 -4.40
CA PRO A 238 13.34 6.39 -4.42
C PRO A 238 11.86 6.13 -4.13
N ALA A 239 11.28 6.91 -3.22
CA ALA A 239 9.85 6.81 -2.90
C ALA A 239 8.95 7.11 -4.11
N PHE A 240 9.29 8.12 -4.91
CA PHE A 240 8.56 8.44 -6.15
C PHE A 240 8.81 7.39 -7.22
N ILE A 241 10.06 6.94 -7.38
CA ILE A 241 10.42 5.91 -8.37
C ILE A 241 9.60 4.63 -8.16
N SER A 242 9.39 4.19 -6.92
CA SER A 242 8.53 3.03 -6.63
C SER A 242 7.09 3.16 -7.16
N GLY A 243 6.62 4.39 -7.41
CA GLY A 243 5.31 4.66 -7.96
C GLY A 243 5.24 4.47 -9.47
N ILE A 244 6.36 4.61 -10.19
CA ILE A 244 6.40 4.53 -11.66
C ILE A 244 7.27 3.38 -12.18
N ALA A 245 7.97 2.66 -11.30
CA ALA A 245 8.99 1.66 -11.64
C ALA A 245 8.47 0.49 -12.51
N HIS A 246 7.16 0.25 -12.49
CA HIS A 246 6.51 -0.79 -13.30
C HIS A 246 6.00 -0.29 -14.66
N SER A 247 6.22 0.99 -14.98
CA SER A 247 5.90 1.54 -16.30
C SER A 247 6.85 0.97 -17.36
N ARG A 248 6.32 0.72 -18.55
CA ARG A 248 7.06 0.06 -19.64
C ARG A 248 8.06 0.97 -20.34
N PHE A 249 7.76 2.28 -20.40
CA PHE A 249 8.59 3.28 -21.04
C PHE A 249 8.53 4.59 -20.25
N ILE A 250 9.69 5.05 -19.77
CA ILE A 250 9.80 6.24 -18.92
C ILE A 250 10.59 7.34 -19.66
N VAL A 251 9.95 8.50 -19.85
CA VAL A 251 10.58 9.71 -20.37
C VAL A 251 10.79 10.68 -19.22
N ALA A 252 12.01 11.18 -19.02
CA ALA A 252 12.32 12.18 -18.01
C ALA A 252 12.58 13.55 -18.63
N ILE A 253 11.97 14.60 -18.09
CA ILE A 253 12.22 15.99 -18.46
C ILE A 253 12.71 16.73 -17.20
N ASN A 254 13.95 17.21 -17.20
CA ASN A 254 14.50 17.94 -16.06
C ASN A 254 15.61 18.91 -16.47
N ASN A 255 15.55 20.14 -15.95
CA ASN A 255 16.59 21.16 -16.15
C ASN A 255 17.96 20.79 -15.56
N ASP A 256 18.00 19.96 -14.52
CA ASP A 256 19.25 19.49 -13.90
C ASP A 256 19.74 18.21 -14.60
N PRO A 257 20.82 18.25 -15.42
CA PRO A 257 21.36 17.07 -16.10
C PRO A 257 21.88 15.99 -15.15
N GLN A 258 22.04 16.30 -13.85
CA GLN A 258 22.48 15.35 -12.83
C GLN A 258 21.32 14.75 -12.02
N ALA A 259 20.07 15.08 -12.36
CA ALA A 259 18.90 14.57 -11.65
C ALA A 259 18.86 13.03 -11.66
N ALA A 260 18.55 12.43 -10.50
CA ALA A 260 18.55 10.98 -10.34
C ALA A 260 17.49 10.28 -11.19
N ILE A 261 16.42 10.98 -11.59
CA ILE A 261 15.37 10.45 -12.46
C ILE A 261 15.92 9.90 -13.78
N PHE A 262 17.01 10.48 -14.31
CA PHE A 262 17.62 10.01 -15.55
C PHE A 262 18.20 8.60 -15.45
N ARG A 263 18.49 8.10 -14.24
CA ARG A 263 18.93 6.70 -14.04
C ARG A 263 17.79 5.69 -14.19
N HIS A 264 16.55 6.17 -14.18
CA HIS A 264 15.34 5.36 -14.25
C HIS A 264 14.54 5.62 -15.53
N ALA A 265 15.05 6.43 -16.44
CA ALA A 265 14.36 6.81 -17.68
C ALA A 265 14.99 6.11 -18.88
N ASP A 266 14.14 5.71 -19.83
CA ASP A 266 14.55 5.21 -21.15
C ASP A 266 14.98 6.37 -22.06
N VAL A 267 14.37 7.54 -21.88
CA VAL A 267 14.69 8.78 -22.61
C VAL A 267 14.80 9.93 -21.61
N GLY A 268 15.88 10.73 -21.74
CA GLY A 268 16.08 11.93 -20.92
C GLY A 268 16.17 13.19 -21.78
N ILE A 269 15.40 14.23 -21.41
CA ILE A 269 15.42 15.57 -22.00
C ILE A 269 15.89 16.54 -20.92
N VAL A 270 16.99 17.24 -21.19
CA VAL A 270 17.55 18.26 -20.30
C VAL A 270 17.07 19.63 -20.76
N ASP A 271 15.89 20.03 -20.30
CA ASP A 271 15.26 21.31 -20.61
C ASP A 271 14.11 21.60 -19.63
N ASP A 272 13.48 22.76 -19.78
CA ASP A 272 12.35 23.18 -18.97
C ASP A 272 11.09 22.40 -19.36
N LEU A 273 10.33 21.98 -18.36
CA LEU A 273 9.21 21.07 -18.54
C LEU A 273 8.08 21.70 -19.37
N LEU A 274 7.73 22.96 -19.13
CA LEU A 274 6.57 23.58 -19.79
C LEU A 274 6.81 23.77 -21.30
N PRO A 275 7.94 24.33 -21.77
CA PRO A 275 8.25 24.41 -23.19
C PRO A 275 8.24 23.04 -23.88
N VAL A 276 8.89 22.03 -23.28
CA VAL A 276 8.95 20.68 -23.86
C VAL A 276 7.56 20.05 -23.97
N LEU A 277 6.75 20.14 -22.91
CA LEU A 277 5.40 19.58 -22.91
C LEU A 277 4.48 20.29 -23.90
N THR A 278 4.63 21.60 -24.07
CA THR A 278 3.87 22.39 -25.05
C THR A 278 4.23 22.00 -26.49
N GLU A 279 5.53 21.83 -26.77
CA GLU A 279 5.98 21.38 -28.09
C GLU A 279 5.48 19.96 -28.39
N LEU A 280 5.58 19.05 -27.41
CA LEU A 280 5.05 17.70 -27.52
C LEU A 280 3.54 17.69 -27.85
N GLN A 281 2.76 18.51 -27.15
CA GLN A 281 1.33 18.69 -27.43
C GLN A 281 1.09 19.13 -28.88
N THR A 282 1.96 20.00 -29.40
CA THR A 282 1.85 20.53 -30.77
C THR A 282 2.14 19.46 -31.79
N CYS A 283 3.24 18.70 -31.66
CA CYS A 283 3.59 17.61 -32.56
C CYS A 283 2.50 16.53 -32.64
N VAL A 284 1.96 16.10 -31.49
CA VAL A 284 0.92 15.06 -31.45
C VAL A 284 -0.36 15.51 -32.15
N ARG A 285 -0.68 16.81 -32.14
CA ARG A 285 -1.86 17.35 -32.84
C ARG A 285 -1.68 17.44 -34.36
N GLU A 286 -0.46 17.47 -34.87
CA GLU A 286 -0.20 17.51 -36.31
C GLU A 286 -0.23 16.13 -36.97
N ASP A 287 0.01 15.07 -36.18
CA ASP A 287 0.04 13.68 -36.64
C ASP A 287 -1.33 12.94 -36.55
N ILE A 288 -2.38 13.61 -36.07
CA ILE A 288 -3.77 13.10 -35.96
C ILE A 288 -4.69 13.88 -36.90
#